data_AF-A0A1F4ZE52-F1
#
_entry.id   AF-A0A1F4ZE52-F1
#
_cell.length_a   1.000
_cell.length_b   1.000
_cell.length_c   1.000
_cell.angle_alpha   90.00
_cell.angle_beta   90.00
_cell.angle_gamma   90.00
#
_symmetry.space_group_name_H-M   'P 1'
#
loop_
_entity.id
_entity.type
_entity.pdbx_description
1 polymer ?
#
loop_
_entity_poly.entity_id
_entity_poly.type
_entity_poly.pdbx_seq_one_letter_code
_entity_poly.pdbx_strand_id
1 'polypeptide(L)'
;MTENLTIIGDITKKVDRARAVGVMKQGGMVQMVCGYDNRGVASIFFDITNPNAVDLVVKRKSFENKSRQALFGIMTPASVYGSVADLPYTINLEGINRAPCFLLTPIRDAANFPEAAVKRKGNLPYALCFISDAIDGFSELVNTARKWGMEVGGTSQNVTGTGNIRRGEEARVFFYQTPGPKMWLKTGVPLTGDSFTVLELDPARPEAKLWRPGSSDYALACSLLGLAPITKG
;
A
#
# COMPACT_ATOMS: atom_id res chain seq x y z
N MET A 1 7.31 -7.04 -32.25
CA MET A 1 7.70 -6.66 -30.88
C MET A 1 6.90 -5.41 -30.54
N THR A 2 5.81 -5.54 -29.78
CA THR A 2 5.01 -4.39 -29.35
C THR A 2 5.76 -3.66 -28.26
N GLU A 3 6.25 -2.46 -28.57
CA GLU A 3 6.80 -1.54 -27.58
C GLU A 3 5.77 -1.35 -26.47
N ASN A 4 6.13 -1.73 -25.24
CA ASN A 4 5.30 -1.52 -24.07
C ASN A 4 5.18 -0.01 -23.82
N LEU A 5 4.17 0.61 -24.44
CA LEU A 5 3.79 2.00 -24.23
C LEU A 5 3.66 2.26 -22.73
N THR A 6 4.66 2.95 -22.17
CA THR A 6 4.52 3.50 -20.83
C THR A 6 3.59 4.70 -20.96
N ILE A 7 2.32 4.49 -20.66
CA ILE A 7 1.41 5.63 -20.50
C ILE A 7 1.92 6.40 -19.29
N ILE A 8 2.28 7.66 -19.49
CA ILE A 8 2.67 8.57 -18.43
C ILE A 8 1.48 9.49 -18.17
N GLY A 9 0.89 9.38 -16.98
CA GLY A 9 -0.20 10.24 -16.53
C GLY A 9 0.18 11.04 -15.28
N ASP A 10 -0.77 11.82 -14.80
CA ASP A 10 -0.68 12.63 -13.58
C ASP A 10 -1.79 12.21 -12.60
N ILE A 11 -1.42 11.84 -11.37
CA ILE A 11 -2.37 11.34 -10.37
C ILE A 11 -3.47 12.36 -10.05
N THR A 12 -3.20 13.65 -10.19
CA THR A 12 -4.16 14.72 -9.91
C THR A 12 -5.26 14.81 -10.97
N LYS A 13 -5.06 14.22 -12.15
CA LYS A 13 -6.00 14.25 -13.27
C LYS A 13 -6.96 13.06 -13.25
N LYS A 14 -8.27 13.34 -13.20
CA LYS A 14 -9.34 12.33 -13.21
C LYS A 14 -9.22 11.34 -14.38
N VAL A 15 -8.86 11.83 -15.57
CA VAL A 15 -8.70 11.00 -16.77
C VAL A 15 -7.55 10.00 -16.66
N ASP A 16 -6.46 10.39 -16.01
CA ASP A 16 -5.29 9.51 -15.85
C ASP A 16 -5.51 8.50 -14.74
N ARG A 17 -6.23 8.86 -13.67
CA ARG A 17 -6.71 7.88 -12.68
C ARG A 17 -7.60 6.82 -13.31
N ALA A 18 -8.54 7.22 -14.18
CA ALA A 18 -9.41 6.28 -14.89
C ALA A 18 -8.62 5.34 -15.82
N ARG A 19 -7.61 5.86 -16.53
CA ARG A 19 -6.69 5.03 -17.34
C ARG A 19 -5.90 4.05 -16.49
N ALA A 20 -5.42 4.47 -15.33
CA ALA A 20 -4.70 3.60 -14.40
C ALA A 20 -5.58 2.46 -13.87
N VAL A 21 -6.84 2.73 -13.54
CA VAL A 21 -7.83 1.68 -13.22
C VAL A 21 -8.01 0.73 -14.40
N GLY A 22 -8.09 1.25 -15.63
CA GLY A 22 -8.16 0.44 -16.84
C GLY A 22 -6.97 -0.51 -17.01
N VAL A 23 -5.75 -0.05 -16.69
CA VAL A 23 -4.53 -0.87 -16.70
C VAL A 23 -4.61 -1.98 -15.64
N MET A 24 -4.98 -1.66 -14.39
CA MET A 24 -5.11 -2.67 -13.33
C MET A 24 -6.20 -3.69 -13.65
N LYS A 25 -7.31 -3.27 -14.26
CA LYS A 25 -8.41 -4.17 -14.70
C LYS A 25 -7.96 -5.19 -15.74
N GLN A 26 -6.94 -4.86 -16.54
CA GLN A 26 -6.31 -5.79 -17.51
C GLN A 26 -5.25 -6.70 -16.86
N GLY A 27 -5.14 -6.71 -15.53
CA GLY A 27 -4.08 -7.41 -14.80
C GLY A 27 -2.72 -6.71 -14.86
N GLY A 28 -2.70 -5.46 -15.29
CA GLY A 28 -1.50 -4.62 -15.38
C GLY A 28 -1.10 -3.99 -14.05
N MET A 29 0.03 -3.28 -14.08
CA MET A 29 0.66 -2.65 -12.92
C MET A 29 0.73 -1.14 -13.12
N VAL A 30 0.42 -0.39 -12.07
CA VAL A 30 0.56 1.07 -12.04
C VAL A 30 1.72 1.43 -11.13
N GLN A 31 2.75 2.08 -11.67
CA GLN A 31 3.85 2.63 -10.89
C GLN A 31 3.55 4.07 -10.49
N MET A 32 3.93 4.43 -9.26
CA MET A 32 4.10 5.83 -8.84
C MET A 32 5.14 5.93 -7.73
N VAL A 33 5.65 7.13 -7.49
CA VAL A 33 6.36 7.43 -6.24
C VAL A 33 5.29 7.75 -5.19
N CYS A 34 5.15 6.89 -4.21
CA CYS A 34 4.20 7.03 -3.12
C CYS A 34 4.94 7.61 -1.90
N GLY A 35 4.49 8.76 -1.40
CA GLY A 35 5.22 9.46 -0.35
C GLY A 35 4.54 10.75 0.12
N TYR A 36 5.17 11.39 1.10
CA TYR A 36 4.69 12.56 1.83
C TYR A 36 5.88 13.41 2.30
N ASP A 37 5.70 14.72 2.50
CA ASP A 37 6.73 15.66 2.97
C ASP A 37 8.09 15.55 2.25
N ASN A 38 8.06 15.56 0.92
CA ASN A 38 9.26 15.49 0.06
C ASN A 38 10.07 14.19 0.25
N ARG A 39 9.43 13.10 0.66
CA ARG A 39 10.03 11.78 0.74
C ARG A 39 9.09 10.75 0.17
N GLY A 40 9.63 9.76 -0.53
CA GLY A 40 8.79 8.76 -1.18
C GLY A 40 9.52 7.52 -1.61
N VAL A 41 8.75 6.46 -1.78
CA VAL A 41 9.21 5.16 -2.25
C VAL A 41 8.59 4.86 -3.60
N ALA A 42 9.38 4.28 -4.50
CA ALA A 42 8.85 3.77 -5.75
C ALA A 42 7.93 2.58 -5.44
N SER A 43 6.69 2.62 -5.92
CA SER A 43 5.65 1.65 -5.58
C SER A 43 4.92 1.16 -6.82
N ILE A 44 4.43 -0.08 -6.75
CA ILE A 44 3.50 -0.66 -7.71
C ILE A 44 2.15 -0.89 -7.05
N PHE A 45 1.10 -0.65 -7.83
CA PHE A 45 -0.30 -0.80 -7.47
C PHE A 45 -1.00 -1.67 -8.51
N PHE A 46 -1.88 -2.54 -8.02
CA PHE A 46 -2.48 -3.60 -8.81
C PHE A 46 -3.78 -4.09 -8.19
N ASP A 47 -4.54 -4.84 -8.97
CA ASP A 47 -5.77 -5.49 -8.51
C ASP A 47 -5.44 -6.76 -7.71
N ILE A 48 -5.74 -6.79 -6.42
CA ILE A 48 -5.50 -7.98 -5.58
C ILE A 48 -6.61 -9.02 -5.72
N THR A 49 -7.73 -8.68 -6.36
CA THR A 49 -8.77 -9.67 -6.71
C THR A 49 -8.40 -10.47 -7.96
N ASN A 50 -7.39 -10.02 -8.72
CA ASN A 50 -6.86 -10.72 -9.87
C ASN A 50 -5.68 -11.63 -9.46
N PRO A 51 -5.85 -12.96 -9.43
CA PRO A 51 -4.81 -13.87 -8.96
C PRO A 51 -3.54 -13.83 -9.81
N ASN A 52 -3.65 -13.55 -11.12
CA ASN A 52 -2.49 -13.43 -11.99
C ASN A 52 -1.64 -12.19 -11.65
N ALA A 53 -2.29 -11.08 -11.28
CA ALA A 53 -1.59 -9.88 -10.85
C ALA A 53 -0.89 -10.10 -9.50
N VAL A 54 -1.56 -10.79 -8.56
CA VAL A 54 -0.99 -11.18 -7.27
C VAL A 54 0.25 -12.06 -7.46
N ASP A 55 0.13 -13.14 -8.23
CA ASP A 55 1.25 -14.06 -8.51
C ASP A 55 2.46 -13.34 -9.10
N LEU A 56 2.20 -12.37 -9.98
CA LEU A 56 3.25 -11.59 -10.59
C LEU A 56 4.03 -10.75 -9.58
N VAL A 57 3.31 -10.09 -8.66
CA VAL A 57 3.91 -9.28 -7.60
C VAL A 57 4.68 -10.16 -6.62
N VAL A 58 4.12 -11.30 -6.24
CA VAL A 58 4.74 -12.25 -5.31
C VAL A 58 6.08 -12.75 -5.85
N LYS A 59 6.11 -13.23 -7.11
CA LYS A 59 7.35 -13.68 -7.78
C LYS A 59 8.42 -12.58 -7.86
N ARG A 60 8.00 -11.32 -7.95
CA ARG A 60 8.91 -10.16 -8.00
C ARG A 60 9.43 -9.73 -6.64
N LYS A 61 8.62 -9.87 -5.60
CA LYS A 61 8.97 -9.42 -4.25
C LYS A 61 9.73 -10.46 -3.44
N SER A 62 9.66 -11.73 -3.79
CA SER A 62 10.29 -12.78 -2.99
C SER A 62 10.95 -13.83 -3.86
N PHE A 63 12.22 -14.14 -3.59
CA PHE A 63 12.94 -15.23 -4.25
C PHE A 63 12.43 -16.62 -3.83
N GLU A 64 11.81 -16.70 -2.65
CA GLU A 64 11.14 -17.89 -2.13
C GLU A 64 9.80 -17.41 -1.59
N ASN A 65 8.68 -18.10 -1.84
CA ASN A 65 7.37 -17.75 -1.27
C ASN A 65 7.45 -17.74 0.26
N LYS A 66 7.82 -16.60 0.88
CA LYS A 66 7.94 -16.47 2.32
C LYS A 66 6.53 -16.33 2.89
N SER A 67 5.94 -17.48 3.21
CA SER A 67 4.60 -17.70 3.77
C SER A 67 4.32 -17.08 5.15
N ARG A 68 5.02 -16.00 5.54
CA ARG A 68 4.90 -15.40 6.89
C ARG A 68 4.88 -13.86 6.90
N GLN A 69 4.88 -13.21 5.74
CA GLN A 69 4.87 -11.75 5.61
C GLN A 69 3.71 -11.31 4.72
N ALA A 70 3.05 -10.21 5.10
CA ALA A 70 2.23 -9.45 4.16
C ALA A 70 3.19 -8.78 3.16
N LEU A 71 3.28 -9.33 1.95
CA LEU A 71 4.22 -8.89 0.90
C LEU A 71 3.80 -7.54 0.29
N PHE A 72 2.52 -7.22 0.41
CA PHE A 72 1.94 -5.96 -0.01
C PHE A 72 0.86 -5.53 0.97
N GLY A 73 0.57 -4.23 1.00
CA GLY A 73 -0.54 -3.68 1.75
C GLY A 73 -1.81 -3.57 0.91
N ILE A 74 -2.92 -3.38 1.59
CA ILE A 74 -4.23 -3.09 1.01
C ILE A 74 -4.41 -1.57 1.07
N MET A 75 -4.75 -0.96 -0.06
CA MET A 75 -5.02 0.47 -0.12
C MET A 75 -6.45 0.70 0.33
N THR A 76 -6.62 1.39 1.46
CA THR A 76 -7.88 1.41 2.20
C THR A 76 -8.22 2.85 2.58
N PRO A 77 -8.97 3.58 1.74
CA PRO A 77 -9.45 4.92 2.10
C PRO A 77 -10.18 4.89 3.45
N ALA A 78 -10.20 6.00 4.19
CA ALA A 78 -10.79 6.05 5.52
C ALA A 78 -12.27 5.62 5.52
N SER A 79 -13.01 5.95 4.45
CA SER A 79 -14.41 5.55 4.26
C SER A 79 -14.63 4.04 4.17
N VAL A 80 -13.58 3.26 3.93
CA VAL A 80 -13.61 1.79 3.76
C VAL A 80 -12.97 1.09 4.95
N TYR A 81 -12.06 1.74 5.66
CA TYR A 81 -11.27 1.09 6.70
C TYR A 81 -12.11 0.36 7.76
N GLY A 82 -13.22 0.96 8.19
CA GLY A 82 -14.13 0.36 9.16
C GLY A 82 -14.72 -0.98 8.73
N SER A 83 -14.87 -1.26 7.43
CA SER A 83 -15.35 -2.57 6.95
C SER A 83 -14.24 -3.63 6.87
N VAL A 84 -12.97 -3.21 6.83
CA VAL A 84 -11.82 -4.12 6.76
C VAL A 84 -11.32 -4.49 8.16
N ALA A 85 -11.21 -3.50 9.06
CA ALA A 85 -10.63 -3.65 10.37
C ALA A 85 -11.53 -4.43 11.34
N ASP A 86 -10.99 -5.40 12.06
CA ASP A 86 -11.65 -6.12 13.15
C ASP A 86 -11.17 -5.62 14.52
N LEU A 87 -11.70 -4.47 14.93
CA LEU A 87 -11.33 -3.82 16.17
C LEU A 87 -12.57 -3.51 17.01
N PRO A 88 -12.52 -3.70 18.34
CA PRO A 88 -13.60 -3.33 19.26
C PRO A 88 -13.60 -1.83 19.61
N TYR A 89 -12.72 -1.04 19.01
CA TYR A 89 -12.55 0.39 19.27
C TYR A 89 -12.42 1.18 17.95
N THR A 90 -12.61 2.49 18.04
CA THR A 90 -12.50 3.41 16.90
C THR A 90 -11.12 4.06 16.84
N ILE A 91 -10.66 4.37 15.63
CA ILE A 91 -9.41 5.09 15.36
C ILE A 91 -9.76 6.45 14.72
N ASN A 92 -9.07 7.51 15.12
CA ASN A 92 -9.22 8.82 14.49
C ASN A 92 -8.50 8.85 13.12
N LEU A 93 -9.17 8.39 12.07
CA LEU A 93 -8.57 8.27 10.74
C LEU A 93 -8.18 9.61 10.11
N GLU A 94 -8.78 10.74 10.51
CA GLU A 94 -8.38 12.06 10.02
C GLU A 94 -6.93 12.41 10.40
N GLY A 95 -6.42 11.81 11.48
CA GLY A 95 -5.03 11.94 11.90
C GLY A 95 -4.03 11.52 10.82
N ILE A 96 -4.42 10.64 9.88
CA ILE A 96 -3.54 10.19 8.80
C ILE A 96 -3.05 11.33 7.92
N ASN A 97 -3.88 12.35 7.68
CA ASN A 97 -3.54 13.47 6.81
C ASN A 97 -2.39 14.33 7.38
N ARG A 98 -2.12 14.19 8.67
CA ARG A 98 -1.05 14.91 9.39
C ARG A 98 0.14 14.02 9.73
N ALA A 99 -0.05 12.70 9.76
CA ALA A 99 1.01 11.72 10.00
C ALA A 99 0.74 10.44 9.20
N PRO A 100 1.01 10.42 7.89
CA PRO A 100 0.69 9.28 7.05
C PRO A 100 1.47 8.03 7.44
N CYS A 101 0.79 6.91 7.60
CA CYS A 101 1.36 5.66 8.04
C CYS A 101 0.58 4.46 7.47
N PHE A 102 1.16 3.27 7.58
CA PHE A 102 0.38 2.04 7.45
C PHE A 102 -0.06 1.56 8.84
N LEU A 103 -1.26 0.98 8.89
CA LEU A 103 -1.78 0.29 10.06
C LEU A 103 -1.75 -1.21 9.80
N LEU A 104 -0.89 -1.96 10.49
CA LEU A 104 -1.00 -3.40 10.57
C LEU A 104 -2.17 -3.74 11.50
N THR A 105 -3.28 -4.12 10.88
CA THR A 105 -4.61 -4.13 11.48
C THR A 105 -5.17 -5.55 11.50
N PRO A 106 -5.77 -6.05 12.60
CA PRO A 106 -6.57 -7.27 12.59
C PRO A 106 -7.74 -7.16 11.59
N ILE A 107 -8.08 -8.22 10.85
CA ILE A 107 -9.11 -8.15 9.80
C ILE A 107 -10.21 -9.21 9.98
N ARG A 108 -11.46 -8.87 9.62
CA ARG A 108 -12.64 -9.76 9.81
C ARG A 108 -12.63 -10.93 8.84
N ASP A 109 -12.56 -10.62 7.54
CA ASP A 109 -12.76 -11.60 6.47
C ASP A 109 -11.46 -11.88 5.72
N ALA A 110 -10.49 -12.48 6.41
CA ALA A 110 -9.17 -12.76 5.84
C ALA A 110 -9.22 -13.63 4.55
N ALA A 111 -10.26 -14.43 4.38
CA ALA A 111 -10.47 -15.25 3.18
C ALA A 111 -10.79 -14.42 1.91
N ASN A 112 -11.23 -13.18 2.07
CA ASN A 112 -11.49 -12.27 0.94
C ASN A 112 -10.20 -11.67 0.36
N PHE A 113 -9.06 -11.90 1.01
CA PHE A 113 -7.78 -11.37 0.60
C PHE A 113 -6.82 -12.50 0.19
N PRO A 114 -5.94 -12.26 -0.79
CA PRO A 114 -4.88 -13.21 -1.10
C PRO A 114 -4.00 -13.47 0.12
N GLU A 115 -3.53 -14.71 0.30
CA GLU A 115 -2.66 -15.08 1.43
C GLU A 115 -1.42 -14.17 1.53
N ALA A 116 -0.88 -13.75 0.38
CA ALA A 116 0.26 -12.83 0.31
C ALA A 116 0.01 -11.42 0.90
N ALA A 117 -1.25 -11.03 1.08
CA ALA A 117 -1.65 -9.78 1.74
C ALA A 117 -1.83 -9.94 3.25
N VAL A 118 -1.97 -11.18 3.73
CA VAL A 118 -2.39 -11.50 5.09
C VAL A 118 -1.20 -11.99 5.91
N LYS A 119 -1.01 -11.38 7.07
CA LYS A 119 -0.06 -11.82 8.09
C LYS A 119 -0.80 -12.51 9.21
N ARG A 120 -0.47 -13.77 9.51
CA ARG A 120 -1.03 -14.48 10.66
C ARG A 120 -0.14 -14.32 11.89
N LYS A 121 -0.73 -13.91 13.01
CA LYS A 121 -0.11 -13.92 14.36
C LYS A 121 -0.93 -14.86 15.24
N GLY A 122 -0.45 -16.10 15.39
CA GLY A 122 -1.29 -17.18 15.89
C GLY A 122 -2.49 -17.39 14.94
N ASN A 123 -3.69 -17.43 15.49
CA ASN A 123 -4.93 -17.57 14.71
C ASN A 123 -5.51 -16.24 14.22
N LEU A 124 -4.97 -15.10 14.67
CA LEU A 124 -5.47 -13.77 14.29
C LEU A 124 -4.84 -13.33 12.96
N PRO A 125 -5.66 -13.05 11.93
CA PRO A 125 -5.19 -12.51 10.66
C PRO A 125 -5.05 -10.98 10.76
N TYR A 126 -3.96 -10.47 10.21
CA TYR A 126 -3.66 -9.05 10.07
C TYR A 126 -3.43 -8.70 8.61
N ALA A 127 -3.73 -7.47 8.22
CA ALA A 127 -3.29 -6.90 6.95
C ALA A 127 -2.62 -5.54 7.16
N LEU A 128 -1.72 -5.20 6.25
CA LEU A 128 -1.09 -3.90 6.21
C LEU A 128 -2.00 -2.93 5.44
N CYS A 129 -2.76 -2.09 6.14
CA CYS A 129 -3.68 -1.13 5.53
C CYS A 129 -2.98 0.22 5.35
N PHE A 130 -3.03 0.78 4.14
CA PHE A 130 -2.61 2.17 3.89
C PHE A 130 -3.84 3.05 3.76
N ILE A 131 -4.00 3.99 4.68
CA ILE A 131 -5.10 4.95 4.59
C ILE A 131 -4.71 6.04 3.58
N SER A 132 -5.30 5.96 2.39
CA SER A 132 -4.83 6.64 1.17
C SER A 132 -5.10 8.14 1.13
N ASP A 133 -5.87 8.69 2.07
CA ASP A 133 -6.40 10.06 2.02
C ASP A 133 -5.33 11.14 2.14
N ALA A 134 -4.14 10.78 2.64
CA ALA A 134 -3.01 11.70 2.76
C ALA A 134 -2.30 12.02 1.44
N ILE A 135 -2.64 11.34 0.33
CA ILE A 135 -2.00 11.53 -0.97
C ILE A 135 -3.04 12.01 -1.98
N ASP A 136 -2.85 13.23 -2.49
CA ASP A 136 -3.75 13.85 -3.46
C ASP A 136 -4.03 12.94 -4.65
N GLY A 137 -5.33 12.73 -4.93
CA GLY A 137 -5.80 11.89 -6.03
C GLY A 137 -5.72 10.38 -5.76
N PHE A 138 -5.03 9.93 -4.71
CA PHE A 138 -4.82 8.50 -4.48
C PHE A 138 -6.09 7.83 -3.94
N SER A 139 -6.80 8.45 -3.01
CA SER A 139 -8.11 7.94 -2.57
C SER A 139 -9.15 7.91 -3.67
N GLU A 140 -9.18 8.89 -4.58
CA GLU A 140 -10.07 8.83 -5.74
C GLU A 140 -9.69 7.72 -6.70
N LEU A 141 -8.40 7.43 -6.89
CA LEU A 141 -7.95 6.29 -7.68
C LEU A 141 -8.48 4.98 -7.08
N VAL A 142 -8.28 4.78 -5.78
CA VAL A 142 -8.73 3.56 -5.08
C VAL A 142 -10.24 3.45 -5.10
N ASN A 143 -10.97 4.52 -4.73
CA ASN A 143 -12.44 4.53 -4.77
C ASN A 143 -13.00 4.32 -6.19
N THR A 144 -12.30 4.80 -7.23
CA THR A 144 -12.68 4.52 -8.61
C THR A 144 -12.49 3.05 -8.96
N ALA A 145 -11.36 2.43 -8.57
CA ALA A 145 -11.13 1.00 -8.78
C ALA A 145 -12.20 0.14 -8.08
N ARG A 146 -12.56 0.48 -6.84
CA ARG A 146 -13.61 -0.22 -6.07
C ARG A 146 -14.98 -0.22 -6.74
N LYS A 147 -15.35 0.87 -7.43
CA LYS A 147 -16.60 0.92 -8.21
C LYS A 147 -16.66 -0.13 -9.33
N TRP A 148 -15.51 -0.66 -9.74
CA TRP A 148 -15.38 -1.73 -10.72
C TRP A 148 -15.18 -3.11 -10.08
N GLY A 149 -15.38 -3.25 -8.77
CA GLY A 149 -15.24 -4.52 -8.05
C GLY A 149 -13.80 -4.89 -7.71
N MET A 150 -12.85 -3.96 -7.85
CA MET A 150 -11.43 -4.21 -7.59
C MET A 150 -11.05 -3.84 -6.16
N GLU A 151 -10.12 -4.59 -5.59
CA GLU A 151 -9.40 -4.21 -4.38
C GLU A 151 -7.97 -3.84 -4.80
N VAL A 152 -7.46 -2.70 -4.32
CA VAL A 152 -6.15 -2.21 -4.75
C VAL A 152 -5.09 -2.61 -3.73
N GLY A 153 -4.10 -3.37 -4.18
CA GLY A 153 -2.88 -3.67 -3.45
C GLY A 153 -1.79 -2.66 -3.76
N GLY A 154 -0.86 -2.49 -2.83
CA GLY A 154 0.27 -1.58 -2.99
C GLY A 154 1.53 -2.11 -2.31
N THR A 155 2.66 -1.99 -2.98
CA THR A 155 3.95 -2.40 -2.41
C THR A 155 5.12 -1.63 -3.02
N SER A 156 6.21 -1.54 -2.27
CA SER A 156 7.46 -0.93 -2.75
C SER A 156 8.10 -1.77 -3.87
N GLN A 157 8.78 -1.11 -4.80
CA GLN A 157 9.56 -1.71 -5.87
C GLN A 157 10.90 -2.18 -5.34
N ASN A 158 10.88 -3.33 -4.69
CA ASN A 158 12.08 -3.99 -4.21
C ASN A 158 11.81 -5.45 -3.95
N VAL A 159 12.89 -6.22 -3.90
CA VAL A 159 12.85 -7.55 -3.32
C VAL A 159 12.84 -7.43 -1.79
N THR A 160 12.06 -8.28 -1.14
CA THR A 160 11.97 -8.36 0.31
C THR A 160 13.35 -8.58 0.91
N GLY A 161 13.78 -7.63 1.75
CA GLY A 161 15.09 -7.67 2.43
C GLY A 161 16.21 -6.86 1.77
N THR A 162 16.02 -6.33 0.55
CA THR A 162 17.10 -5.59 -0.16
C THR A 162 17.06 -4.07 0.06
N GLY A 163 16.19 -3.57 0.94
CA GLY A 163 15.92 -2.14 1.08
C GLY A 163 15.13 -1.56 -0.10
N ASN A 164 14.75 -0.28 0.00
CA ASN A 164 13.99 0.42 -1.04
C ASN A 164 14.91 1.06 -2.08
N ILE A 165 14.45 1.08 -3.33
CA ILE A 165 15.12 1.79 -4.42
C ILE A 165 15.16 3.30 -4.14
N ARG A 166 16.33 3.91 -4.37
CA ARG A 166 16.55 5.36 -4.21
C ARG A 166 16.85 6.09 -5.51
N ARG A 167 17.02 5.36 -6.63
CA ARG A 167 17.38 5.93 -7.94
C ARG A 167 16.27 5.69 -8.95
N GLY A 168 15.92 6.73 -9.72
CA GLY A 168 14.83 6.66 -10.69
C GLY A 168 15.06 5.63 -11.80
N GLU A 169 16.31 5.44 -12.23
CA GLU A 169 16.68 4.45 -13.24
C GLU A 169 16.41 3.02 -12.76
N GLU A 170 16.81 2.69 -11.53
CA GLU A 170 16.56 1.39 -10.91
C GLU A 170 15.05 1.09 -10.79
N ALA A 171 14.26 2.10 -10.39
CA ALA A 171 12.81 1.98 -10.29
C ALA A 171 12.17 1.69 -11.65
N ARG A 172 12.63 2.41 -12.69
CA ARG A 172 12.20 2.17 -14.07
C ARG A 172 12.56 0.76 -14.52
N VAL A 173 13.80 0.31 -14.32
CA VAL A 173 14.25 -1.03 -14.70
C VAL A 173 13.39 -2.11 -14.03
N PHE A 174 13.17 -2.02 -12.72
CA PHE A 174 12.35 -2.97 -11.98
C PHE A 174 10.95 -3.12 -12.59
N PHE A 175 10.31 -2.00 -12.90
CA PHE A 175 8.97 -1.95 -13.47
C PHE A 175 8.90 -2.37 -14.94
N TYR A 176 9.89 -2.00 -15.75
CA TYR A 176 9.92 -2.38 -17.16
C TYR A 176 10.06 -3.88 -17.35
N GLN A 177 10.76 -4.56 -16.44
CA GLN A 177 10.87 -6.00 -16.48
C GLN A 177 9.59 -6.73 -16.04
N THR A 178 8.64 -6.08 -15.37
CA THR A 178 7.36 -6.70 -15.01
C THR A 178 6.55 -7.00 -16.29
N PRO A 179 6.09 -8.22 -16.60
CA PRO A 179 5.22 -8.45 -17.76
C PRO A 179 3.84 -7.77 -17.63
N GLY A 180 3.15 -7.59 -18.76
CA GLY A 180 1.78 -7.07 -18.81
C GLY A 180 1.66 -5.55 -19.01
N PRO A 181 0.40 -5.03 -19.07
CA PRO A 181 0.13 -3.60 -19.22
C PRO A 181 0.71 -2.77 -18.09
N LYS A 182 1.21 -1.58 -18.41
CA LYS A 182 1.91 -0.70 -17.46
C LYS A 182 1.51 0.74 -17.63
N MET A 183 1.44 1.44 -16.51
CA MET A 183 1.30 2.89 -16.49
C MET A 183 2.17 3.48 -15.40
N TRP A 184 2.78 4.62 -15.68
CA TRP A 184 3.39 5.46 -14.66
C TRP A 184 2.46 6.64 -14.38
N LEU A 185 1.96 6.75 -13.15
CA LEU A 185 1.32 7.95 -12.61
C LEU A 185 2.33 8.83 -11.88
N LYS A 186 2.49 10.07 -12.35
CA LYS A 186 3.29 11.09 -11.66
C LYS A 186 2.53 11.64 -10.46
N THR A 187 3.23 11.82 -9.35
CA THR A 187 2.68 12.34 -8.09
C THR A 187 3.34 13.65 -7.65
N GLY A 188 4.44 14.07 -8.30
CA GLY A 188 5.25 15.21 -7.88
C GLY A 188 6.16 14.93 -6.68
N VAL A 189 6.02 13.77 -6.02
CA VAL A 189 6.82 13.38 -4.86
C VAL A 189 8.21 12.90 -5.30
N PRO A 190 9.30 13.36 -4.65
CA PRO A 190 10.64 12.89 -4.95
C PRO A 190 10.87 11.46 -4.44
N LEU A 191 11.66 10.70 -5.19
CA LEU A 191 12.10 9.37 -4.80
C LEU A 191 13.29 9.47 -3.83
N THR A 192 13.06 9.13 -2.56
CA THR A 192 14.12 9.11 -1.53
C THR A 192 14.40 7.69 -1.02
N GLY A 193 13.45 6.78 -1.22
CA GLY A 193 13.46 5.41 -0.69
C GLY A 193 12.96 5.30 0.75
N ASP A 194 12.62 6.42 1.38
CA ASP A 194 12.06 6.42 2.73
C ASP A 194 10.57 6.07 2.64
N SER A 195 10.16 5.05 3.39
CA SER A 195 8.79 4.55 3.39
C SER A 195 8.03 5.05 4.61
N PHE A 196 6.71 4.90 4.58
CA PHE A 196 5.85 5.24 5.68
C PHE A 196 6.10 4.35 6.90
N THR A 197 5.92 4.97 8.06
CA THR A 197 5.89 4.31 9.37
C THR A 197 4.80 3.26 9.39
N VAL A 198 5.04 2.14 10.08
CA VAL A 198 4.04 1.08 10.26
C VAL A 198 3.74 0.97 11.74
N LEU A 199 2.46 1.17 12.08
CA LEU A 199 1.93 0.95 13.41
C LEU A 199 1.21 -0.39 13.44
N GLU A 200 1.55 -1.25 14.38
CA GLU A 200 0.76 -2.45 14.67
C GLU A 200 -0.26 -2.15 15.74
N LEU A 201 -1.52 -2.44 15.44
CA LEU A 201 -2.63 -2.19 16.36
C LEU A 201 -2.81 -3.36 17.32
N ASP A 202 -3.05 -3.05 18.59
CA ASP A 202 -3.50 -4.05 19.56
C ASP A 202 -4.94 -4.47 19.23
N PRO A 203 -5.26 -5.77 19.19
CA PRO A 203 -6.59 -6.22 18.78
C PRO A 203 -7.68 -5.93 19.82
N ALA A 204 -7.33 -5.63 21.07
CA ALA A 204 -8.28 -5.48 22.17
C ALA A 204 -8.36 -4.04 22.71
N ARG A 205 -7.31 -3.23 22.54
CA ARG A 205 -7.20 -1.89 23.15
C ARG A 205 -6.79 -0.84 22.13
N PRO A 206 -7.14 0.45 22.33
CA PRO A 206 -6.70 1.56 21.49
C PRO A 206 -5.21 1.87 21.75
N GLU A 207 -4.36 0.89 21.49
CA GLU A 207 -2.92 0.90 21.69
C GLU A 207 -2.24 0.47 20.39
N ALA A 208 -1.04 0.98 20.14
CA ALA A 208 -0.26 0.58 18.99
C ALA A 208 1.21 0.39 19.34
N LYS A 209 1.85 -0.56 18.66
CA LYS A 209 3.30 -0.80 18.71
C LYS A 209 3.95 -0.25 17.45
N LEU A 210 5.14 0.32 17.58
CA LEU A 210 5.97 0.62 16.42
C LEU A 210 6.45 -0.68 15.77
N TRP A 211 5.86 -1.03 14.63
CA TRP A 211 6.26 -2.21 13.86
C TRP A 211 7.49 -1.91 13.00
N ARG A 212 7.48 -0.77 12.31
CA ARG A 212 8.59 -0.33 11.46
C ARG A 212 8.70 1.19 11.48
N PRO A 213 9.90 1.75 11.75
CA PRO A 213 10.13 3.19 11.62
C PRO A 213 10.00 3.63 10.16
N GLY A 214 9.60 4.87 9.94
CA GLY A 214 9.43 5.45 8.61
C GLY A 214 9.30 6.97 8.66
N SER A 215 8.60 7.54 7.69
CA SER A 215 8.49 8.99 7.49
C SER A 215 7.74 9.74 8.60
N SER A 216 6.86 9.07 9.35
CA SER A 216 6.03 9.69 10.39
C SER A 216 6.56 9.36 11.77
N ASP A 217 6.66 10.36 12.64
CA ASP A 217 7.03 10.14 14.04
C ASP A 217 5.99 9.23 14.74
N TYR A 218 6.48 8.25 15.50
CA TYR A 218 5.65 7.25 16.15
C TYR A 218 4.71 7.85 17.19
N ALA A 219 5.22 8.69 18.09
CA ALA A 219 4.44 9.28 19.17
C ALA A 219 3.39 10.25 18.62
N LEU A 220 3.77 11.05 17.63
CA LEU A 220 2.86 11.94 16.92
C LEU A 220 1.74 11.18 16.21
N ALA A 221 2.09 10.12 15.46
CA ALA A 221 1.10 9.31 14.73
C ALA A 221 0.11 8.65 15.70
N CYS A 222 0.60 8.05 16.79
CA CYS A 222 -0.26 7.49 17.84
C CYS A 222 -1.22 8.54 18.42
N SER A 223 -0.70 9.71 18.81
CA SER A 223 -1.51 10.80 19.36
C SER A 223 -2.61 11.26 18.40
N LEU A 224 -2.27 11.48 17.13
CA LEU A 224 -3.23 11.93 16.11
C LEU A 224 -4.31 10.91 15.79
N LEU A 225 -3.97 9.62 15.87
CA LEU A 225 -4.89 8.50 15.63
C LEU A 225 -5.71 8.12 16.87
N GLY A 226 -5.47 8.75 18.03
CA GLY A 226 -6.15 8.43 19.28
C GLY A 226 -5.70 7.10 19.91
N LEU A 227 -4.43 6.74 19.71
CA LEU A 227 -3.84 5.48 20.16
C LEU A 227 -2.79 5.74 21.24
N ALA A 228 -2.77 4.92 22.29
CA ALA A 228 -1.70 4.93 23.27
C ALA A 228 -0.46 4.16 22.74
N PRO A 229 0.75 4.73 22.84
CA PRO A 229 1.96 4.05 22.37
C PRO A 229 2.37 2.93 23.32
N ILE A 230 2.57 1.72 22.78
CA ILE A 230 3.17 0.60 23.49
C ILE A 230 4.69 0.79 23.45
N THR A 231 5.27 1.07 24.61
CA THR A 231 6.74 1.32 24.75
C THR A 231 7.52 0.12 25.24
N LYS A 232 6.83 -0.96 25.65
CA LYS A 232 7.43 -2.23 26.09
C LYS A 232 6.70 -3.41 25.48
N GLY A 233 7.45 -4.31 24.87
CA GLY A 233 6.99 -5.60 24.35
C GLY A 233 8.15 -6.48 23.96
#